data_AF-A0A9D5X1C0-F1
#
_entry.id   AF-A0A9D5X1C0-F1
#
_cell.length_a   1.000
_cell.length_b   1.000
_cell.length_c   1.000
_cell.angle_alpha   90.00
_cell.angle_beta   90.00
_cell.angle_gamma   90.00
#
_symmetry.space_group_name_H-M   'P 1'
#
loop_
_entity.id
_entity.type
_entity.pdbx_description
1 polymer ?
#
loop_
_entity_poly.entity_id
_entity_poly.type
_entity_poly.pdbx_seq_one_letter_code
_entity_poly.pdbx_strand_id
1 'polypeptide(L)'
;MNAYHHQTKRERSYFEWGGNMQITRKGKGEIAMTERELVDFFNVTWRKLNYRLQLLLKTYHLHPEEMDAGEMKVYVNGRLRGYVPLYPLTIIIALSYQLDSMEAHLFRKHLCRELQRSAPVMEQIFLYGNGSVN
;
A
#
# COMPACT_ATOMS: atom_id res chain seq x y z
N MET A 1 10.88 19.81 18.15
CA MET A 1 11.33 19.80 16.74
C MET A 1 10.12 19.53 15.87
N ASN A 2 9.63 20.54 15.14
CA ASN A 2 8.44 20.40 14.29
C ASN A 2 8.89 20.30 12.84
N ALA A 3 8.96 19.07 12.32
CA ALA A 3 9.20 18.83 10.91
C ALA A 3 7.89 19.10 10.15
N TYR A 4 7.80 20.24 9.48
CA TYR A 4 6.71 20.51 8.56
C TYR A 4 6.88 19.63 7.31
N HIS A 5 6.08 18.56 7.23
CA HIS A 5 5.97 17.69 6.07
C HIS A 5 5.17 18.40 4.98
N HIS A 6 5.81 19.29 4.22
CA HIS A 6 5.17 19.97 3.08
C HIS A 6 4.85 18.96 1.98
N GLN A 7 3.58 18.54 1.99
CA GLN A 7 2.74 17.96 0.95
C GLN A 7 3.38 17.65 -0.41
N THR A 8 3.72 16.37 -0.61
CA THR A 8 3.41 15.58 -1.82
C THR A 8 2.21 14.63 -1.59
N LYS A 9 1.50 14.77 -0.47
CA LYS A 9 0.26 14.01 -0.15
C LYS A 9 -0.92 14.29 -1.11
N ARG A 10 -0.78 15.19 -2.09
CA ARG A 10 -1.87 15.57 -3.01
C ARG A 10 -1.98 14.69 -4.26
N GLU A 11 -0.92 13.95 -4.62
CA GLU A 11 -0.88 13.17 -5.86
C GLU A 11 -1.15 11.68 -5.66
N ARG A 12 -0.93 11.15 -4.44
CA ARG A 12 -1.24 9.75 -4.10
C ARG A 12 -2.37 9.62 -3.10
N SER A 13 -2.98 8.45 -3.08
CA SER A 13 -3.86 8.03 -2.00
C SER A 13 -3.17 7.05 -1.06
N TYR A 14 -3.67 6.95 0.16
CA TYR A 14 -3.19 6.00 1.17
C TYR A 14 -4.34 5.58 2.10
N PHE A 15 -4.17 4.44 2.78
CA PHE A 15 -5.12 3.96 3.78
C PHE A 15 -4.81 4.51 5.17
N GLU A 16 -5.88 4.78 5.92
CA GLU A 16 -5.83 5.19 7.32
C GLU A 16 -6.99 4.56 8.08
N TRP A 17 -6.75 4.22 9.35
CA TRP A 17 -7.82 3.79 10.26
C TRP A 17 -8.63 5.00 10.73
N GLY A 18 -9.90 5.03 10.34
CA GLY A 18 -10.90 5.90 10.94
C GLY A 18 -11.42 5.36 12.27
N GLY A 19 -12.38 6.08 12.85
CA GLY A 19 -13.10 5.61 14.03
C GLY A 19 -13.72 4.23 13.82
N ASN A 20 -13.89 3.48 14.91
CA ASN A 20 -14.47 2.13 14.90
C ASN A 20 -13.70 1.13 14.01
N MET A 21 -12.38 1.32 13.85
CA MET A 21 -11.51 0.45 13.04
C MET A 21 -11.99 0.31 11.58
N GLN A 22 -12.55 1.39 11.02
CA GLN A 22 -12.93 1.43 9.61
C GLN A 22 -11.74 1.90 8.78
N ILE A 23 -11.52 1.27 7.63
CA ILE A 23 -10.44 1.67 6.71
C ILE A 23 -10.97 2.79 5.83
N THR A 24 -10.23 3.89 5.78
CA THR A 24 -10.56 5.05 4.95
C THR A 24 -9.45 5.31 3.95
N ARG A 25 -9.83 5.65 2.71
CA ARG A 25 -8.89 6.13 1.68
C ARG A 25 -8.76 7.64 1.79
N LYS A 26 -7.53 8.12 2.03
CA LYS A 26 -7.17 9.54 1.97
C LYS A 26 -6.46 9.83 0.66
N GLY A 27 -6.66 11.01 0.09
CA GLY A 27 -6.07 11.40 -1.20
C GLY A 27 -6.97 11.10 -2.40
N LYS A 28 -6.50 11.48 -3.59
CA LYS A 28 -7.26 11.31 -4.85
C LYS A 28 -6.58 10.42 -5.89
N GLY A 29 -5.26 10.25 -5.86
CA GLY A 29 -4.52 9.43 -6.84
C GLY A 29 -4.40 7.95 -6.48
N GLU A 30 -3.46 7.24 -7.08
CA GLU A 30 -3.28 5.81 -6.84
C GLU A 30 -2.87 5.50 -5.39
N ILE A 31 -3.27 4.34 -4.89
CA ILE A 31 -2.90 3.92 -3.54
C ILE A 31 -1.42 3.57 -3.52
N ALA A 32 -0.66 4.34 -2.76
CA ALA A 32 0.73 4.06 -2.49
C ALA A 32 1.09 4.49 -1.06
N MET A 33 1.86 3.69 -0.33
CA MET A 33 2.21 3.95 1.07
C MET A 33 3.71 3.86 1.31
N THR A 34 4.24 4.69 2.19
CA THR A 34 5.64 4.61 2.65
C THR A 34 5.81 3.49 3.68
N GLU A 35 7.05 3.04 3.96
CA GLU A 35 7.30 2.06 5.03
C GLU A 35 6.73 2.50 6.38
N ARG A 36 6.85 3.79 6.71
CA ARG A 36 6.33 4.35 7.96
C ARG A 36 4.82 4.23 8.04
N GLU A 37 4.12 4.61 6.96
CA GLU A 37 2.67 4.48 6.89
C GLU A 37 2.23 3.01 6.97
N LEU A 38 3.01 2.08 6.42
CA LEU A 38 2.73 0.64 6.53
C LEU A 38 2.96 0.09 7.94
N VAL A 39 4.02 0.52 8.61
CA VAL A 39 4.27 0.22 10.03
C VAL A 39 3.08 0.65 10.87
N ASP A 40 2.66 1.91 10.71
CA ASP A 40 1.55 2.50 11.46
C ASP A 40 0.21 1.83 11.11
N PHE A 41 -0.04 1.55 9.82
CA PHE A 41 -1.28 0.94 9.36
C PHE A 41 -1.43 -0.52 9.79
N PHE A 42 -0.39 -1.34 9.68
CA PHE A 42 -0.47 -2.75 10.09
C PHE A 42 -0.16 -2.97 11.57
N ASN A 43 0.20 -1.90 12.31
CA ASN A 43 0.56 -1.94 13.71
C ASN A 43 1.63 -3.02 14.01
N VAL A 44 2.69 -3.03 13.20
CA VAL A 44 3.80 -3.98 13.32
C VAL A 44 5.10 -3.24 13.56
N THR A 45 6.09 -3.90 14.15
CA THR A 45 7.42 -3.30 14.26
C THR A 45 8.04 -3.09 12.88
N TRP A 46 8.84 -2.03 12.72
CA TRP A 46 9.60 -1.78 11.49
C TRP A 46 10.44 -3.00 11.09
N ARG A 47 11.06 -3.69 12.06
CA ARG A 47 11.83 -4.92 11.81
C ARG A 47 10.98 -6.02 11.18
N LYS A 48 9.74 -6.24 11.66
CA LYS A 48 8.84 -7.26 11.12
C LYS A 48 8.38 -6.88 9.70
N LEU A 49 8.01 -5.61 9.49
CA LEU A 49 7.63 -5.11 8.17
C LEU A 49 8.78 -5.26 7.18
N ASN A 50 9.96 -4.72 7.50
CA ASN A 50 11.11 -4.70 6.61
C ASN A 50 11.54 -6.12 6.21
N TYR A 51 11.58 -7.06 7.17
CA TYR A 51 11.90 -8.45 6.84
C TYR A 51 10.93 -9.07 5.81
N ARG A 52 9.62 -8.88 6.00
CA ARG A 52 8.60 -9.40 5.07
C ARG A 52 8.65 -8.70 3.72
N LEU A 53 8.77 -7.38 3.73
CA LEU A 53 8.89 -6.58 2.52
C LEU A 53 10.11 -6.99 1.68
N GLN A 54 11.29 -7.13 2.28
CA GLN A 54 12.49 -7.57 1.57
C GLN A 54 12.36 -8.99 1.03
N LEU A 55 11.69 -9.89 1.77
CA LEU A 55 11.40 -11.24 1.28
C LEU A 55 10.49 -11.17 0.05
N LEU A 56 9.41 -10.40 0.14
CA LEU A 56 8.45 -10.21 -0.95
C LEU A 56 9.12 -9.65 -2.21
N LEU A 57 9.93 -8.60 -2.08
CA LEU A 57 10.65 -8.00 -3.21
C LEU A 57 11.70 -8.93 -3.84
N LYS A 58 12.24 -9.88 -3.09
CA LYS A 58 13.17 -10.89 -3.62
C LYS A 58 12.46 -12.06 -4.30
N THR A 59 11.27 -12.42 -3.81
CA THR A 59 10.53 -13.59 -4.31
C THR A 59 9.63 -13.24 -5.50
N TYR A 60 9.09 -12.02 -5.53
CA TYR A 60 8.23 -11.57 -6.61
C TYR A 60 9.05 -10.86 -7.68
N HIS A 61 9.13 -11.46 -8.87
CA HIS A 61 9.61 -10.80 -10.09
C HIS A 61 8.52 -9.86 -10.65
N LEU A 62 8.02 -8.94 -9.82
CA LEU A 62 7.08 -7.94 -10.31
C LEU A 62 7.77 -7.12 -11.41
N HIS A 63 7.05 -6.88 -12.51
CA HIS A 63 7.59 -6.04 -13.57
C HIS A 63 7.92 -4.67 -12.96
N PRO A 64 9.03 -4.01 -13.33
CA PRO A 64 9.40 -2.71 -12.76
C PRO A 64 8.24 -1.69 -12.78
N GLU A 65 7.38 -1.77 -13.79
CA GLU A 65 6.16 -0.96 -13.94
C GLU A 65 5.09 -1.23 -12.87
N GLU A 66 4.96 -2.47 -12.37
CA GLU A 66 4.02 -2.83 -11.29
C GLU A 66 4.52 -2.36 -9.91
N MET A 67 5.82 -2.13 -9.80
CA MET A 67 6.51 -1.63 -8.61
C MET A 67 6.64 -0.11 -8.59
N ASP A 68 6.47 0.55 -9.73
CA ASP A 68 6.70 1.99 -9.89
C ASP A 68 5.54 2.82 -9.34
N ALA A 69 5.45 2.89 -8.02
CA ALA A 69 4.60 3.87 -7.33
C ALA A 69 5.34 5.21 -7.10
N GLY A 70 6.54 5.36 -7.66
CA GLY A 70 7.42 6.51 -7.46
C GLY A 70 7.99 6.65 -6.04
N GLU A 71 8.47 7.85 -5.74
CA GLU A 71 9.08 8.18 -4.44
C GLU A 71 8.50 9.47 -3.85
N MET A 72 8.37 9.50 -2.52
CA MET A 72 7.95 10.68 -1.78
C MET A 72 9.15 11.54 -1.38
N LYS A 73 9.18 12.80 -1.86
CA LYS A 73 10.17 13.81 -1.44
C LYS A 73 10.07 14.12 0.05
N VAL A 74 11.20 14.08 0.74
CA VAL A 74 11.34 14.44 2.15
C VAL A 74 12.00 15.80 2.28
N TYR A 75 11.31 16.73 2.94
CA TYR A 75 11.84 18.06 3.25
C TYR A 75 12.11 18.20 4.74
N VAL A 76 13.27 18.77 5.09
CA VAL A 76 13.61 19.16 6.47
C VAL A 76 14.07 20.61 6.44
N ASN A 77 13.43 21.47 7.22
CA ASN A 77 13.66 22.92 7.23
C ASN A 77 13.56 23.53 5.81
N GLY A 78 12.56 23.11 5.03
CA GLY A 78 12.33 23.60 3.67
C GLY A 78 13.33 23.10 2.61
N ARG A 79 14.36 22.32 2.98
CA ARG A 79 15.32 21.75 2.04
C ARG A 79 15.01 20.29 1.74
N LEU A 80 15.09 19.90 0.46
CA LEU A 80 15.01 18.51 0.04
C LEU A 80 16.16 17.73 0.70
N ARG A 81 15.80 16.71 1.48
CA ARG A 81 16.74 15.84 2.21
C ARG A 81 16.83 14.43 1.63
N GLY A 82 15.86 14.03 0.83
CA GLY A 82 15.88 12.72 0.20
C GLY A 82 14.51 12.33 -0.33
N TYR A 83 14.43 11.05 -0.66
CA TYR A 83 13.27 10.42 -1.26
C TYR A 83 12.96 9.15 -0.46
N VAL A 84 11.67 8.85 -0.29
CA VAL A 84 11.20 7.65 0.41
C VAL A 84 10.40 6.83 -0.59
N PRO A 85 10.75 5.55 -0.80
CA PRO A 85 10.00 4.68 -1.70
C PRO A 85 8.52 4.60 -1.34
N LEU A 86 7.69 4.56 -2.37
CA LEU A 86 6.27 4.28 -2.23
C LEU A 86 5.98 2.85 -2.65
N TYR A 87 5.11 2.19 -1.89
CA TYR A 87 4.69 0.82 -2.15
C TYR A 87 3.25 0.84 -2.69
N PRO A 88 3.01 0.32 -3.91
CA PRO A 88 1.68 0.32 -4.52
C PRO A 88 0.73 -0.63 -3.79
N LEU A 89 -0.57 -0.50 -4.10
CA LEU A 89 -1.63 -1.36 -3.56
C LEU A 89 -1.30 -2.85 -3.60
N THR A 90 -0.70 -3.34 -4.68
CA THR A 90 -0.29 -4.75 -4.85
C THR A 90 0.63 -5.22 -3.73
N ILE A 91 1.64 -4.40 -3.38
CA ILE A 91 2.56 -4.71 -2.28
C ILE A 91 1.87 -4.63 -0.93
N ILE A 92 0.96 -3.67 -0.74
CA ILE A 92 0.19 -3.52 0.50
C ILE A 92 -0.71 -4.76 0.72
N ILE A 93 -1.36 -5.25 -0.34
CA ILE A 93 -2.16 -6.47 -0.32
C ILE A 93 -1.28 -7.67 0.03
N ALA A 94 -0.17 -7.87 -0.70
CA ALA A 94 0.69 -9.02 -0.49
C ALA A 94 1.34 -9.02 0.91
N LEU A 95 1.77 -7.85 1.42
CA LEU A 95 2.22 -7.68 2.80
C LEU A 95 1.16 -8.08 3.81
N SER A 96 -0.11 -7.75 3.56
CA SER A 96 -1.19 -8.13 4.48
C SER A 96 -1.30 -9.64 4.67
N TYR A 97 -0.93 -10.47 3.69
CA TYR A 97 -0.92 -11.92 3.83
C TYR A 97 0.34 -12.46 4.51
N GLN A 98 1.45 -11.70 4.47
CA GLN A 98 2.70 -12.07 5.14
C GLN A 98 2.81 -11.58 6.58
N LEU A 99 2.01 -10.58 6.94
CA LEU A 99 1.95 -10.00 8.27
C LEU A 99 0.86 -10.69 9.10
N ASP A 100 1.30 -11.23 10.22
CA ASP A 100 0.42 -11.75 11.26
C ASP A 100 0.13 -10.64 12.28
N SER A 101 -0.84 -9.76 11.94
CA SER A 101 -1.41 -8.74 12.83
C SER A 101 -2.93 -8.64 12.67
N MET A 102 -3.61 -8.10 13.68
CA MET A 102 -5.06 -7.91 13.66
C MET A 102 -5.47 -6.93 12.55
N GLU A 103 -4.71 -5.87 12.37
CA GLU A 103 -4.88 -4.83 11.36
C GLU A 103 -4.74 -5.41 9.96
N ALA A 104 -3.76 -6.31 9.75
CA ALA A 104 -3.62 -7.04 8.49
C ALA A 104 -4.84 -7.92 8.23
N HIS A 105 -5.36 -8.63 9.25
CA HIS A 105 -6.57 -9.43 9.11
C HIS A 105 -7.81 -8.58 8.76
N LEU A 106 -8.00 -7.46 9.45
CA LEU A 106 -9.11 -6.54 9.20
C LEU A 106 -9.01 -5.88 7.82
N PHE A 107 -7.80 -5.57 7.35
CA PHE A 107 -7.57 -5.09 6.00
C PHE A 107 -7.96 -6.13 4.94
N ARG A 108 -7.55 -7.40 5.09
CA ARG A 108 -8.01 -8.47 4.19
C ARG A 108 -9.53 -8.59 4.16
N LYS A 109 -10.18 -8.51 5.33
CA LYS A 109 -11.65 -8.53 5.44
C LYS A 109 -12.30 -7.32 4.74
N HIS A 110 -11.70 -6.14 4.85
CA HIS A 110 -12.15 -4.94 4.15
C HIS A 110 -12.04 -5.11 2.63
N LEU A 111 -10.89 -5.58 2.13
CA LEU A 111 -10.70 -5.86 0.70
C LEU A 111 -11.75 -6.83 0.14
N CYS A 112 -12.01 -7.95 0.83
CA CYS A 112 -13.04 -8.91 0.40
C CYS A 112 -14.43 -8.25 0.33
N ARG A 113 -14.77 -7.39 1.27
CA ARG A 113 -16.04 -6.66 1.26
C ARG A 113 -16.13 -5.69 0.08
N GLU A 114 -15.07 -4.91 -0.18
CA GLU A 114 -15.05 -3.98 -1.32
C GLU A 114 -15.13 -4.71 -2.68
N LEU A 115 -14.47 -5.86 -2.80
CA LEU A 115 -14.56 -6.72 -3.98
C LEU A 115 -15.98 -7.30 -4.16
N GLN A 116 -16.62 -7.76 -3.09
CA GLN A 116 -18.00 -8.28 -3.13
C GLN A 116 -19.03 -7.19 -3.43
N ARG A 117 -18.82 -5.94 -2.99
CA ARG A 117 -19.67 -4.80 -3.34
C ARG A 117 -19.53 -4.41 -4.82
N SER A 118 -18.41 -4.73 -5.45
CA SER A 118 -18.09 -4.44 -6.85
C SER A 118 -18.55 -5.55 -7.80
N ALA A 119 -19.74 -6.14 -7.54
CA ALA A 119 -20.20 -7.37 -8.20
C ALA A 119 -20.24 -7.39 -9.75
N PRO A 120 -20.29 -6.28 -10.54
CA PRO A 120 -20.13 -6.39 -11.98
C PRO A 120 -18.69 -6.15 -12.49
N VAL A 121 -17.68 -5.98 -11.62
CA VAL A 121 -16.25 -5.74 -12.01
C VAL A 121 -15.40 -7.03 -11.90
N MET A 122 -15.90 -8.07 -11.24
CA MET A 122 -15.21 -9.37 -11.14
C MET A 122 -14.92 -10.02 -12.50
N GLU A 123 -15.66 -9.67 -13.56
CA GLU A 123 -15.36 -10.12 -14.92
C GLU A 123 -14.03 -9.55 -15.45
N GLN A 124 -13.63 -8.34 -15.09
CA GLN A 124 -12.41 -7.72 -15.66
C GLN A 124 -11.10 -8.22 -15.02
N ILE A 125 -11.11 -8.61 -13.74
CA ILE A 125 -9.92 -9.14 -13.05
C ILE A 125 -9.67 -10.60 -13.46
N PHE A 126 -10.72 -11.38 -13.73
CA PHE A 126 -10.59 -12.76 -14.21
C PHE A 126 -10.18 -12.84 -15.69
N LEU A 127 -10.59 -11.87 -16.52
CA LEU A 127 -10.30 -11.90 -17.95
C LEU A 127 -8.84 -11.58 -18.32
N TYR A 128 -8.05 -10.99 -17.43
CA TYR A 128 -6.60 -10.83 -17.65
C TYR A 128 -5.80 -12.12 -17.40
N GLY A 129 -6.43 -13.13 -16.78
CA GLY A 129 -5.85 -14.45 -16.51
C GLY A 129 -6.22 -15.54 -17.52
N ASN A 130 -7.19 -15.29 -18.41
CA ASN A 130 -7.50 -16.20 -19.52
C ASN A 130 -6.83 -15.69 -20.79
N GLY A 131 -5.50 -15.84 -20.82
CA GLY A 131 -4.81 -16.00 -22.09
C GLY A 131 -5.49 -17.11 -22.88
N SER A 132 -5.85 -16.79 -24.12
CA SER A 132 -6.24 -17.71 -25.19
C SER A 132 -5.68 -19.12 -24.99
N VAL A 133 -6.60 -20.07 -24.80
CA VAL A 133 -6.37 -21.46 -25.19
C VAL A 133 -7.23 -21.70 -26.42
N ASN A 134 -6.51 -21.91 -27.54
CA ASN A 134 -6.93 -22.17 -28.92
C ASN A 134 -7.28 -20.94 -29.76
#